data_AF-A0A2V9GGN0-F1
#
_entry.id   AF-A0A2V9GGN0-F1
#
_cell.length_a   1.000
_cell.length_b   1.000
_cell.length_c   1.000
_cell.angle_alpha   90.00
_cell.angle_beta   90.00
_cell.angle_gamma   90.00
#
_symmetry.space_group_name_H-M   'P 1'
#
loop_
_entity.id
_entity.type
_entity.pdbx_description
1 polymer ?
#
loop_
_entity_poly.entity_id
_entity_poly.type
_entity_poly.pdbx_seq_one_letter_code
_entity_poly.pdbx_strand_id
1 'polypeptide(L)'
;MFFSARPIASVLVAAMLLTPSSFAFDTPLSDQAVREAYFLGQRRDETVANLINKYTKLLPPPKSGPDIASVTFFTPFALLVQQSSQRSEYSAQQAALDHRDQPEFVRIVVQIQLTDSYAPYVIRPTGSRSGSPRGFVPRPYDFWKDFD
;
A
#
# COMPACT_ATOMS: atom_id res chain seq x y z
N MET A 1 36.53 -42.45 13.96
CA MET A 1 36.94 -41.22 13.24
C MET A 1 35.94 -40.13 13.61
N PHE A 2 36.25 -39.33 14.65
CA PHE A 2 35.33 -38.29 15.13
C PHE A 2 35.52 -37.04 14.28
N PHE A 3 34.56 -36.71 13.41
CA PHE A 3 34.57 -35.43 12.70
C PHE A 3 34.43 -34.31 13.74
N SER A 4 35.44 -33.44 13.83
CA SER A 4 35.38 -32.25 14.67
C SER A 4 34.24 -31.37 14.16
N ALA A 5 33.22 -31.12 15.00
CA ALA A 5 32.06 -30.29 14.64
C ALA A 5 32.34 -28.78 14.72
N ARG A 6 33.52 -28.39 15.23
CA ARG A 6 33.96 -26.98 15.38
C ARG A 6 33.98 -26.15 14.09
N PRO A 7 34.49 -26.62 12.93
CA PRO A 7 34.50 -25.82 11.72
C PRO A 7 33.08 -25.61 11.18
N ILE A 8 32.19 -26.59 11.33
CA ILE A 8 30.78 -26.49 10.93
C ILE A 8 30.08 -25.42 11.78
N ALA A 9 30.29 -25.44 13.10
CA ALA A 9 29.74 -24.43 14.01
C ALA A 9 30.24 -23.02 13.66
N SER A 10 31.54 -22.85 13.38
CA SER A 10 32.11 -21.56 13.00
C SER A 10 31.56 -21.02 11.68
N VAL A 11 31.39 -21.88 10.67
CA VAL A 11 30.79 -21.49 9.38
C VAL A 11 29.33 -21.09 9.56
N LEU A 12 28.58 -21.80 10.40
CA LEU A 12 27.16 -21.50 10.64
C LEU A 12 26.98 -20.15 11.37
N VAL A 13 27.81 -19.86 12.37
CA VAL A 13 27.82 -18.56 13.07
C VAL A 13 28.23 -17.43 12.12
N ALA A 14 29.23 -17.65 11.27
CA ALA A 14 29.63 -16.67 10.26
C ALA A 14 28.50 -16.40 9.25
N ALA A 15 27.76 -17.43 8.82
CA ALA A 15 26.61 -17.28 7.93
C ALA A 15 25.46 -16.49 8.57
N MET A 16 25.18 -16.72 9.86
CA MET A 16 24.15 -15.96 10.60
C MET A 16 24.55 -14.48 10.78
N LEU A 17 25.83 -14.19 11.02
CA LEU A 17 26.34 -12.81 11.13
C LEU A 17 26.38 -12.07 9.79
N LEU A 18 26.46 -12.80 8.67
CA LEU A 18 26.41 -12.25 7.31
C LEU A 18 24.98 -12.06 6.79
N THR A 19 23.95 -12.43 7.57
CA THR A 19 22.56 -12.24 7.15
C THR A 19 22.21 -10.76 7.41
N PRO A 20 22.09 -9.90 6.38
CA PRO A 20 21.59 -8.56 6.61
C PRO A 20 20.18 -8.70 7.17
N SER A 21 19.89 -7.99 8.26
CA SER A 21 18.52 -7.74 8.69
C SER A 21 17.85 -6.90 7.59
N SER A 22 17.32 -7.54 6.55
CA SER A 22 16.62 -6.83 5.47
C SER A 22 15.22 -6.48 5.95
N PHE A 23 15.14 -5.48 6.82
CA PHE A 23 13.87 -4.81 7.05
C PHE A 23 13.52 -4.07 5.75
N ALA A 24 12.30 -4.31 5.25
CA ALA A 24 11.83 -3.65 4.04
C ALA A 24 11.62 -2.13 4.24
N PHE A 25 11.56 -1.68 5.50
CA PHE A 25 11.43 -0.30 5.94
C PHE A 25 11.86 -0.16 7.40
N ASP A 26 12.31 1.03 7.79
CA ASP A 26 12.69 1.32 9.18
C ASP A 26 11.44 1.48 10.05
N THR A 27 11.39 0.71 11.14
CA THR A 27 10.35 0.81 12.18
C THR A 27 10.96 0.47 13.56
N PRO A 28 10.68 1.26 14.61
CA PRO A 28 9.97 2.54 14.55
C PRO A 28 10.78 3.62 13.83
N LEU A 29 10.11 4.62 13.25
CA LEU A 29 10.73 5.80 12.68
C LEU A 29 11.50 6.55 13.77
N SER A 30 12.69 7.01 13.42
CA SER A 30 13.46 7.88 14.30
C SER A 30 12.81 9.26 14.42
N ASP A 31 13.04 9.96 15.54
CA ASP A 31 12.62 11.37 15.72
C ASP A 31 13.10 12.27 14.56
N GLN A 32 14.26 11.95 13.98
CA GLN A 32 14.77 12.62 12.78
C GLN A 32 13.91 12.32 11.55
N ALA A 33 13.58 11.06 11.27
CA ALA A 33 12.75 10.68 10.14
C ALA A 33 11.35 11.29 10.23
N VAL A 34 10.77 11.36 11.44
CA VAL A 34 9.47 12.00 11.68
C VAL A 34 9.52 13.49 11.32
N ARG A 35 10.57 14.20 11.78
CA ARG A 35 10.76 15.62 11.47
C ARG A 35 10.97 15.86 9.98
N GLU A 36 11.75 15.01 9.31
CA GLU A 36 11.97 15.09 7.86
C GLU A 36 10.68 14.86 7.08
N ALA A 37 9.92 13.83 7.44
CA ALA A 37 8.63 13.55 6.85
C ALA A 37 7.64 14.71 7.05
N TYR A 38 7.63 15.32 8.23
CA TYR A 38 6.85 16.54 8.48
C TYR A 38 7.24 17.67 7.53
N PHE A 39 8.53 18.03 7.46
CA PHE A 39 8.97 19.13 6.60
C PHE A 39 8.69 18.85 5.13
N LEU A 40 8.87 17.61 4.69
CA LEU A 40 8.57 17.16 3.35
C LEU A 40 7.08 17.26 3.04
N GLY A 41 6.21 16.87 3.98
CA GLY A 41 4.76 16.99 3.84
C GLY A 41 4.27 18.43 3.83
N GLN A 42 4.92 19.33 4.56
CA GLN A 42 4.58 20.77 4.57
C GLN A 42 5.00 21.52 3.30
N ARG A 43 5.75 20.87 2.40
CA ARG A 43 6.06 21.46 1.09
C ARG A 43 4.77 21.50 0.27
N ARG A 44 4.28 22.71 -0.02
CA ARG A 44 3.08 22.95 -0.84
C ARG A 44 3.36 22.93 -2.34
N ASP A 45 4.36 22.16 -2.74
CA ASP A 45 4.80 21.98 -4.11
C ASP A 45 4.53 20.54 -4.59
N GLU A 46 5.00 20.20 -5.79
CA GLU A 46 4.79 18.86 -6.36
C GLU A 46 5.60 17.76 -5.67
N THR A 47 6.41 18.06 -4.64
CA THR A 47 7.30 17.06 -4.02
C THR A 47 6.54 15.92 -3.35
N VAL A 48 5.42 16.21 -2.69
CA VAL A 48 4.59 15.18 -2.06
C VAL A 48 3.99 14.27 -3.13
N ALA A 49 3.46 14.83 -4.22
CA ALA A 49 2.92 14.05 -5.34
C ALA A 49 4.00 13.15 -5.97
N ASN A 50 5.19 13.70 -6.20
CA ASN A 50 6.33 12.95 -6.74
C ASN A 50 6.82 11.85 -5.79
N LEU A 51 6.76 12.08 -4.48
CA LEU A 51 7.06 11.05 -3.49
C LEU A 51 6.03 9.93 -3.55
N ILE A 52 4.73 10.24 -3.55
CA ILE A 52 3.66 9.25 -3.63
C ILE A 52 3.79 8.41 -4.91
N ASN A 53 4.09 9.05 -6.05
CA ASN A 53 4.29 8.36 -7.31
C ASN A 53 5.40 7.30 -7.27
N LYS A 54 6.42 7.44 -6.42
CA LYS A 54 7.47 6.41 -6.26
C LYS A 54 6.94 5.14 -5.58
N TYR A 55 5.88 5.28 -4.79
CA TYR A 55 5.21 4.19 -4.09
C TYR A 55 4.05 3.61 -4.89
N THR A 56 3.67 4.24 -6.01
CA THR A 56 2.57 3.82 -6.87
C THR A 56 3.07 3.05 -8.07
N LYS A 57 2.59 1.81 -8.22
CA LYS A 57 2.72 1.03 -9.42
C LYS A 57 1.45 1.17 -10.25
N LEU A 58 1.56 1.82 -11.42
CA LEU A 58 0.53 1.77 -12.45
C LEU A 58 0.61 0.43 -13.19
N LEU A 59 -0.54 -0.19 -13.41
CA LEU A 59 -0.66 -1.43 -14.17
C LEU A 59 -1.31 -1.14 -15.53
N PRO A 60 -0.94 -1.88 -16.58
CA PRO A 60 -1.55 -1.70 -17.88
C PRO A 60 -3.01 -2.19 -17.84
N PRO A 61 -3.94 -1.47 -18.49
CA PRO A 61 -5.34 -1.86 -18.51
C PRO A 61 -5.52 -3.21 -19.24
N PRO A 62 -6.43 -4.08 -18.77
CA PRO A 62 -6.72 -5.34 -19.42
C PRO A 62 -7.52 -5.11 -20.70
N LYS A 63 -7.49 -6.10 -21.61
CA LYS A 63 -8.30 -6.07 -22.84
C LYS A 63 -9.80 -6.16 -22.56
N SER A 64 -10.18 -6.84 -21.48
CA SER A 64 -11.56 -7.00 -21.04
C SER A 64 -11.59 -7.43 -19.56
N GLY A 65 -12.69 -7.13 -18.87
CA GLY A 65 -12.89 -7.51 -17.48
C GLY A 65 -12.55 -6.39 -16.48
N PRO A 66 -12.47 -6.73 -15.19
CA PRO A 66 -12.12 -5.79 -14.13
C PRO A 66 -10.67 -5.28 -14.27
N ASP A 67 -10.43 -4.00 -13.96
CA ASP A 67 -9.12 -3.36 -14.07
C ASP A 67 -8.57 -2.93 -12.70
N ILE A 68 -7.37 -3.42 -12.36
CA ILE A 68 -6.58 -2.87 -11.27
C ILE A 68 -5.68 -1.80 -11.88
N ALA A 69 -6.11 -0.55 -11.83
CA ALA A 69 -5.38 0.55 -12.46
C ALA A 69 -4.06 0.87 -11.75
N SER A 70 -4.04 0.81 -10.42
CA SER A 70 -2.82 1.08 -9.66
C SER A 70 -2.79 0.38 -8.30
N VAL A 71 -1.57 0.15 -7.82
CA VAL A 71 -1.29 -0.33 -6.46
C VAL A 71 -0.29 0.63 -5.82
N THR A 72 -0.65 1.25 -4.71
CA THR A 72 0.23 2.13 -3.95
C THR A 72 0.59 1.52 -2.61
N PHE A 73 1.89 1.42 -2.32
CA PHE A 73 2.42 0.87 -1.07
C PHE A 73 3.03 1.97 -0.21
N PHE A 74 2.31 2.44 0.80
CA PHE A 74 2.82 3.46 1.72
C PHE A 74 3.59 2.82 2.88
N THR A 75 4.84 3.26 3.05
CA THR A 75 5.64 3.02 4.26
C THR A 75 5.17 3.92 5.41
N PRO A 76 5.56 3.64 6.67
CA PRO A 76 5.27 4.55 7.79
C PRO A 76 5.73 5.98 7.52
N PHE A 77 6.92 6.16 6.92
CA PHE A 77 7.43 7.47 6.53
C PHE A 77 6.52 8.16 5.51
N ALA A 78 6.12 7.46 4.45
CA ALA A 78 5.26 8.03 3.40
C ALA A 78 3.88 8.41 3.94
N LEU A 79 3.33 7.62 4.88
CA LEU A 79 2.10 7.96 5.59
C LEU A 79 2.24 9.23 6.41
N LEU A 80 3.36 9.40 7.11
CA LEU A 80 3.59 10.60 7.92
C LEU A 80 3.78 11.86 7.06
N VAL A 81 4.43 11.74 5.90
CA VAL A 81 4.49 12.80 4.88
C VAL A 81 3.09 13.18 4.41
N GLN A 82 2.27 12.20 4.02
CA GLN A 82 0.90 12.43 3.52
C GLN A 82 -0.01 13.02 4.60
N GLN A 83 0.09 12.55 5.84
CA GLN A 83 -0.68 13.10 6.96
C GLN A 83 -0.27 14.54 7.26
N SER A 84 1.03 14.81 7.23
CA SER A 84 1.55 16.17 7.45
C SER A 84 1.07 17.12 6.35
N SER A 85 1.06 16.69 5.09
CA SER A 85 0.60 17.54 3.98
C SER A 85 -0.89 17.92 4.06
N GLN A 86 -1.70 17.15 4.80
CA GLN A 86 -3.12 17.43 5.00
C GLN A 86 -3.39 18.41 6.15
N ARG A 87 -2.39 18.72 6.99
CA ARG A 87 -2.54 19.59 8.16
C ARG A 87 -1.80 20.92 7.96
N SER A 88 -2.51 22.04 8.12
CA SER A 88 -1.96 23.38 7.87
C SER A 88 -1.44 24.11 9.13
N GLU A 89 -1.90 23.73 10.32
CA GLU A 89 -1.53 24.35 11.62
C GLU A 89 -0.81 23.34 12.52
N TYR A 90 0.15 22.62 11.94
CA TYR A 90 0.82 21.51 12.60
C TYR A 90 2.31 21.80 12.69
N SER A 91 2.96 21.52 13.81
CA SER A 91 4.41 21.74 13.98
C SER A 91 5.20 20.43 13.94
N ALA A 92 6.51 20.53 13.69
CA ALA A 92 7.41 19.38 13.73
C ALA A 92 7.45 18.72 15.13
N GLN A 93 7.33 19.52 16.19
CA GLN A 93 7.32 19.02 17.56
C GLN A 93 6.02 18.28 17.86
N GLN A 94 4.88 18.80 17.39
CA GLN A 94 3.60 18.10 17.48
C GLN A 94 3.61 16.81 16.67
N ALA A 95 4.22 16.80 15.49
CA ALA A 95 4.41 15.58 14.68
C ALA A 95 5.18 14.49 15.43
N ALA A 96 6.26 14.86 16.12
CA ALA A 96 7.03 13.92 16.93
C ALA A 96 6.23 13.39 18.13
N LEU A 97 5.48 14.27 18.82
CA LEU A 97 4.64 13.88 19.95
C LEU A 97 3.50 12.95 19.52
N ASP A 98 2.75 13.30 18.49
CA ASP A 98 1.63 12.51 17.98
C ASP A 98 2.09 11.13 17.48
N HIS A 99 3.32 11.03 16.96
CA HIS A 99 3.87 9.79 16.44
C HIS A 99 4.31 8.81 17.53
N ARG A 100 4.84 9.30 18.66
CA ARG A 100 5.38 8.45 19.75
C ARG A 100 4.37 7.46 20.32
N ASP A 101 3.09 7.82 20.31
CA ASP A 101 2.01 7.01 20.88
C ASP A 101 1.22 6.23 19.80
N GLN A 102 1.64 6.29 18.53
CA GLN A 102 0.93 5.65 17.43
C GLN A 102 1.63 4.38 16.92
N PRO A 103 0.89 3.28 16.71
CA PRO A 103 1.44 2.11 16.07
C PRO A 103 1.75 2.43 14.60
N GLU A 104 2.94 2.04 14.17
CA GLU A 104 3.33 2.14 12.76
C GLU A 104 2.75 0.98 11.95
N PHE A 105 2.27 1.32 10.76
CA PHE A 105 1.74 0.35 9.82
C PHE A 105 2.13 0.73 8.41
N VAL A 106 2.06 -0.25 7.52
CA VAL A 106 2.07 -0.02 6.08
C VAL A 106 0.64 0.07 5.58
N ARG A 107 0.38 0.89 4.56
CA ARG A 107 -0.93 0.96 3.93
C ARG A 107 -0.81 0.62 2.45
N ILE A 108 -1.60 -0.35 2.01
CA ILE A 108 -1.72 -0.70 0.60
C ILE A 108 -3.04 -0.13 0.09
N VAL A 109 -2.97 0.68 -0.96
CA VAL A 109 -4.15 1.23 -1.65
C VAL A 109 -4.20 0.63 -3.04
N VAL A 110 -5.23 -0.15 -3.31
CA VAL A 110 -5.50 -0.72 -4.62
C VAL A 110 -6.59 0.13 -5.28
N GLN A 111 -6.27 0.72 -6.43
CA GLN A 111 -7.23 1.47 -7.21
C GLN A 111 -7.80 0.58 -8.30
N ILE A 112 -9.09 0.34 -8.22
CA ILE A 112 -9.85 -0.42 -9.22
C ILE A 112 -10.63 0.52 -10.13
N GLN A 113 -10.76 0.14 -11.40
CA GLN A 113 -11.57 0.83 -12.39
C GLN A 113 -12.54 -0.15 -13.04
N LEU A 114 -13.76 0.34 -13.32
CA LEU A 114 -14.75 -0.40 -14.10
C LEU A 114 -14.53 -0.09 -15.57
N THR A 115 -14.35 -1.13 -16.38
CA THR A 115 -14.14 -1.00 -17.84
C THR A 115 -15.46 -1.10 -18.59
N ASP A 116 -15.47 -0.78 -19.88
CA ASP A 116 -16.66 -0.94 -20.74
C ASP A 116 -17.18 -2.39 -20.73
N SER A 117 -16.25 -3.35 -20.74
CA SER A 117 -16.57 -4.78 -20.65
C SER A 117 -16.91 -5.27 -19.23
N TYR A 118 -16.72 -4.42 -18.22
CA TYR A 118 -16.99 -4.69 -16.81
C TYR A 118 -17.75 -3.51 -16.18
N ALA A 119 -18.87 -3.15 -16.81
CA ALA A 119 -19.67 -1.99 -16.44
C ALA A 119 -20.27 -2.07 -15.02
N PRO A 120 -20.62 -0.91 -14.41
CA PRO A 120 -21.32 -0.83 -13.11
C PRO A 120 -22.74 -1.40 -13.15
N TYR A 121 -23.34 -1.51 -14.33
CA TYR A 121 -24.66 -2.11 -14.54
C TYR A 121 -24.51 -3.39 -15.35
N VAL A 122 -25.21 -4.44 -14.91
CA VAL A 122 -25.23 -5.74 -15.58
C VAL A 122 -26.64 -6.06 -16.05
N ILE A 123 -26.74 -6.76 -17.18
CA ILE A 123 -28.03 -7.19 -17.72
C ILE A 123 -28.42 -8.49 -17.03
N ARG A 124 -29.53 -8.47 -16.27
CA ARG A 124 -30.08 -9.66 -15.59
C ARG A 124 -31.58 -9.81 -15.84
N PRO A 125 -32.14 -11.04 -15.74
CA PRO A 125 -33.59 -11.23 -15.75
C PRO A 125 -34.24 -10.45 -14.59
N THR A 126 -35.34 -9.74 -14.88
CA THR A 126 -36.07 -8.94 -13.88
C THR A 126 -36.95 -9.79 -12.95
N GLY A 127 -37.06 -11.09 -13.21
CA GLY A 127 -37.83 -12.02 -12.40
C GLY A 127 -37.30 -13.44 -12.48
N SER A 128 -37.73 -14.28 -11.55
CA SER A 128 -37.29 -15.68 -11.43
C SER A 128 -37.97 -16.63 -12.43
N ARG A 129 -38.94 -16.15 -13.21
CA ARG A 129 -39.67 -16.97 -14.19
C ARG A 129 -38.88 -17.10 -15.48
N SER A 130 -38.96 -18.27 -16.10
CA SER A 130 -38.46 -18.47 -17.47
C SER A 130 -39.14 -17.46 -18.42
N GLY A 131 -38.34 -16.77 -19.23
CA GLY A 131 -38.82 -15.74 -20.16
C GLY A 131 -38.97 -14.33 -19.59
N SER A 132 -38.54 -14.08 -18.34
CA SER A 132 -38.58 -12.73 -17.77
C SER A 132 -37.74 -11.73 -18.61
N PRO A 133 -38.23 -10.50 -18.84
CA PRO A 133 -37.47 -9.46 -19.53
C PRO A 133 -36.11 -9.22 -18.89
N ARG A 134 -35.13 -8.80 -19.68
CA ARG A 134 -33.80 -8.42 -19.18
C ARG A 134 -33.76 -6.92 -18.89
N GLY A 135 -33.27 -6.56 -17.70
CA GLY A 135 -33.09 -5.17 -17.28
C GLY A 135 -31.67 -4.91 -16.83
N PHE A 136 -31.31 -3.63 -16.78
CA PHE A 136 -30.06 -3.18 -16.15
C PHE A 136 -30.27 -3.14 -14.63
N VAL A 137 -29.39 -3.83 -13.92
CA VAL A 137 -29.31 -3.76 -12.45
C VAL A 137 -27.90 -3.38 -12.05
N PRO A 138 -27.71 -2.66 -10.93
CA PRO A 138 -26.38 -2.43 -10.38
C PRO A 138 -25.65 -3.76 -10.19
N ARG A 139 -24.34 -3.76 -10.45
CA ARG A 139 -23.48 -4.90 -10.16
C ARG A 139 -23.58 -5.25 -8.66
N PRO A 140 -23.54 -6.55 -8.30
CA PRO A 140 -23.52 -6.98 -6.91
C PRO A 140 -22.42 -6.27 -6.09
N TYR A 141 -22.69 -6.02 -4.81
CA TYR A 141 -21.78 -5.31 -3.92
C TYR A 141 -20.44 -6.05 -3.71
N ASP A 142 -20.42 -7.37 -3.92
CA ASP A 142 -19.23 -8.20 -3.81
C ASP A 142 -18.39 -8.27 -5.10
N PHE A 143 -18.64 -7.37 -6.05
CA PHE A 143 -17.90 -7.27 -7.32
C PHE A 143 -16.38 -7.16 -7.15
N TRP A 144 -15.91 -6.64 -6.01
CA TRP A 144 -14.49 -6.52 -5.71
C TRP A 144 -13.77 -7.87 -5.67
N LYS A 145 -14.50 -8.99 -5.50
CA LYS A 145 -13.94 -10.35 -5.58
C LYS A 145 -13.55 -10.78 -6.99
N ASP A 146 -14.04 -10.09 -8.02
CA ASP A 146 -13.70 -10.41 -9.41
C ASP A 146 -12.28 -9.93 -9.78
N PHE A 147 -11.59 -9.21 -8.88
CA PHE A 147 -10.26 -8.61 -9.09
C PHE A 147 -9.12 -9.48 -8.49
N ASP A 148 -9.35 -10.77 -8.24
CA ASP A 148 -8.35 -11.73 -7.73
C ASP A 148 -7.16 -11.97 -8.68
#